data_AF-A0AAV6JMD3-F1
#
_entry.id   AF-A0AAV6JMD3-F1
#
_cell.length_a   1.000
_cell.length_b   1.000
_cell.length_c   1.000
_cell.angle_alpha   90.00
_cell.angle_beta   90.00
_cell.angle_gamma   90.00
#
_symmetry.space_group_name_H-M   'P 1'
#
loop_
_entity.id
_entity.type
_entity.pdbx_description
1 polymer ?
#
loop_
_entity_poly.entity_id
_entity_poly.type
_entity_poly.pdbx_seq_one_letter_code
_entity_poly.pdbx_strand_id
1 'polypeptide(L)'
;MDEIHWGLIHCKDCSIQSRLFKLCLAASVYYIWKERNGRIFQQIGHDSTSVVRLILEEVKASMTSWRHVSRSATNICLILEWGLSVDLLCTV
;
A
#
# COMPACT_ATOMS: atom_id res chain seq x y z
N MET A 1 2.91 -15.28 -9.00
CA MET A 1 2.33 -16.13 -7.91
C MET A 1 3.36 -16.28 -6.80
N ASP A 2 4.64 -16.28 -7.16
CA ASP A 2 5.79 -16.31 -6.25
C ASP A 2 5.79 -15.18 -5.22
N GLU A 3 5.27 -14.01 -5.57
CA GLU A 3 5.18 -12.84 -4.69
C GLU A 3 4.18 -13.04 -3.56
N ILE A 4 3.04 -13.70 -3.84
CA ILE A 4 2.05 -14.06 -2.81
C ILE A 4 2.63 -15.12 -1.89
N HIS A 5 3.31 -16.12 -2.44
CA HIS A 5 3.98 -17.15 -1.65
C HIS A 5 5.09 -16.55 -0.78
N TRP A 6 5.92 -15.67 -1.34
CA TRP A 6 6.93 -14.92 -0.61
C TRP A 6 6.31 -14.12 0.53
N GLY A 7 5.20 -13.42 0.26
CA GLY A 7 4.46 -12.65 1.27
C GLY A 7 3.88 -13.54 2.38
N LEU A 8 3.39 -14.73 2.06
CA LEU A 8 2.93 -15.69 3.07
C LEU A 8 4.06 -16.14 4.00
N ILE A 9 5.29 -16.27 3.49
CA ILE A 9 6.46 -16.67 4.28
C ILE A 9 6.99 -15.51 5.11
N HIS A 10 7.15 -14.33 4.49
CA HIS A 10 7.93 -13.21 5.06
C HIS A 10 7.07 -12.13 5.72
N CYS A 11 5.79 -11.99 5.36
CA CYS A 11 4.93 -10.91 5.86
C CYS A 11 3.98 -11.34 6.98
N LYS A 12 4.43 -12.22 7.89
CA LYS A 12 3.59 -12.77 8.97
C LYS A 12 3.45 -11.85 10.18
N ASP A 13 4.41 -10.97 10.39
CA ASP A 13 4.46 -10.11 11.56
C ASP A 13 3.59 -8.83 11.43
N CYS A 14 3.63 -8.02 12.49
CA CYS A 14 3.00 -6.70 12.56
C CYS A 14 3.98 -5.57 12.19
N SER A 15 5.09 -5.87 11.52
CA SER A 15 6.01 -4.83 11.05
C SER A 15 5.32 -3.95 10.01
N ILE A 16 5.82 -2.73 9.87
CA ILE A 16 5.35 -1.80 8.84
C ILE A 16 5.52 -2.40 7.45
N GLN A 17 6.65 -3.08 7.21
CA GLN A 17 6.94 -3.71 5.91
C GLN A 17 5.88 -4.77 5.57
N SER A 18 5.56 -5.66 6.50
CA SER A 18 4.49 -6.65 6.32
C SER A 18 3.12 -6.02 6.12
N ARG A 19 2.82 -4.96 6.88
CA ARG A 19 1.55 -4.23 6.76
C ARG A 19 1.45 -3.50 5.41
N LEU A 20 2.54 -2.91 4.95
CA LEU A 20 2.65 -2.25 3.66
C LEU A 20 2.47 -3.23 2.51
N PHE A 21 3.15 -4.38 2.55
CA PHE A 21 2.97 -5.41 1.53
C PHE A 21 1.50 -5.86 1.41
N LYS A 22 0.87 -6.17 2.55
CA LYS A 22 -0.55 -6.57 2.60
C LYS A 22 -1.46 -5.46 2.05
N LEU A 23 -1.17 -4.20 2.38
CA LEU A 23 -1.92 -3.04 1.91
C LEU A 23 -1.76 -2.84 0.40
N CYS A 24 -0.54 -2.91 -0.14
CA CYS A 24 -0.29 -2.84 -1.58
C CYS A 24 -1.04 -3.93 -2.34
N LEU A 25 -1.01 -5.16 -1.84
CA LEU A 25 -1.75 -6.28 -2.44
C LEU A 25 -3.26 -6.04 -2.41
N ALA A 26 -3.80 -5.65 -1.25
CA ALA A 26 -5.23 -5.40 -1.08
C ALA A 26 -5.72 -4.24 -1.98
N ALA A 27 -4.99 -3.12 -1.99
CA ALA A 27 -5.30 -1.97 -2.84
C ALA A 27 -5.24 -2.36 -4.32
N SER A 28 -4.20 -3.08 -4.75
CA SER A 28 -4.08 -3.51 -6.15
C SER A 28 -5.25 -4.38 -6.58
N VAL A 29 -5.59 -5.41 -5.79
CA VAL A 29 -6.72 -6.31 -6.08
C VAL A 29 -8.03 -5.52 -6.13
N TYR A 30 -8.26 -4.63 -5.17
CA TYR A 30 -9.48 -3.82 -5.09
C TYR A 30 -9.64 -2.90 -6.31
N TYR A 31 -8.62 -2.11 -6.64
CA TYR A 31 -8.72 -1.14 -7.74
C TYR A 31 -8.79 -1.81 -9.10
N ILE A 32 -8.11 -2.95 -9.31
CA ILE A 32 -8.27 -3.76 -10.53
C ILE A 32 -9.69 -4.31 -10.65
N TRP A 33 -10.24 -4.85 -9.55
CA TRP A 33 -11.61 -5.34 -9.52
C TRP A 33 -12.63 -4.21 -9.78
N LYS A 34 -12.44 -3.05 -9.15
CA LYS A 34 -13.29 -1.86 -9.32
C LYS A 34 -13.27 -1.38 -10.77
N GLU A 35 -12.09 -1.29 -11.38
CA GLU A 35 -11.91 -0.90 -12.77
C GLU A 35 -12.62 -1.87 -13.73
N ARG A 36 -12.41 -3.19 -13.55
CA ARG A 36 -13.08 -4.21 -14.37
C ARG A 36 -14.59 -4.10 -14.28
N ASN A 37 -15.13 -3.92 -13.08
CA ASN A 37 -16.57 -3.80 -12.87
C ASN A 37 -17.12 -2.48 -13.42
N GLY A 38 -16.37 -1.38 -13.30
CA GLY A 38 -16.74 -0.09 -13.91
C GLY A 38 -16.92 -0.20 -15.42
N ARG A 39 -16.01 -0.91 -16.09
CA ARG A 39 -16.07 -1.13 -17.54
C ARG A 39 -17.30 -1.94 -17.95
N ILE A 40 -17.59 -3.02 -17.22
CA ILE A 40 -18.69 -3.94 -17.54
C ILE A 40 -20.06 -3.30 -17.24
N PHE A 41 -20.21 -2.70 -16.06
CA PHE A 41 -21.52 -2.32 -15.53
C PHE A 41 -21.84 -0.83 -15.66
N GLN A 42 -20.84 0.03 -15.84
CA GLN A 42 -21.01 1.50 -15.88
C GLN A 42 -20.48 2.15 -17.15
N GLN A 43 -19.78 1.40 -18.03
CA GLN A 43 -19.08 1.94 -19.20
C GLN A 43 -18.06 3.04 -18.84
N ILE A 44 -17.56 3.02 -17.60
CA ILE A 44 -16.52 3.92 -17.11
C ILE A 44 -15.23 3.12 -17.01
N GLY A 45 -14.12 3.69 -17.50
CA GLY A 45 -12.81 3.08 -17.36
C GLY A 45 -11.71 4.13 -17.30
N HIS A 46 -10.62 3.76 -16.65
CA HIS A 46 -9.39 4.53 -16.55
C HIS A 46 -8.26 3.78 -17.26
N ASP A 47 -7.29 4.51 -17.82
CA ASP A 47 -6.10 3.87 -18.35
C ASP A 47 -5.27 3.22 -17.22
N SER A 48 -4.40 2.30 -17.58
CA SER A 48 -3.58 1.55 -16.63
C SER A 48 -2.72 2.45 -15.74
N THR A 49 -2.19 3.56 -16.27
CA THR A 49 -1.39 4.52 -15.49
C THR A 49 -2.24 5.19 -14.42
N SER A 50 -3.46 5.59 -14.77
CA SER A 50 -4.41 6.19 -13.82
C SER A 50 -4.79 5.22 -12.71
N VAL A 51 -5.03 3.94 -13.03
CA VAL A 51 -5.32 2.90 -12.01
C VAL A 51 -4.14 2.69 -11.07
N VAL A 52 -2.92 2.61 -11.60
CA VAL A 52 -1.70 2.50 -10.78
C VAL A 52 -1.51 3.71 -9.88
N ARG A 53 -1.79 4.92 -10.37
CA ARG A 53 -1.73 6.14 -9.56
C ARG A 53 -2.73 6.09 -8.39
N LEU A 54 -3.97 5.67 -8.65
CA LEU A 54 -4.98 5.52 -7.60
C LEU A 54 -4.56 4.51 -6.52
N ILE A 55 -3.96 3.39 -6.92
CA ILE A 55 -3.42 2.40 -5.98
C ILE A 55 -2.30 3.03 -5.14
N LEU A 56 -1.37 3.77 -5.75
CA LEU A 56 -0.27 4.42 -5.05
C LEU A 56 -0.77 5.47 -4.04
N GLU A 57 -1.74 6.29 -4.45
CA GLU A 57 -2.37 7.30 -3.60
C GLU A 57 -3.11 6.67 -2.42
N GLU A 58 -3.84 5.59 -2.64
CA GLU A 58 -4.51 4.82 -1.57
C GLU A 58 -3.50 4.30 -0.55
N VAL A 59 -2.41 3.68 -1.02
CA VAL A 59 -1.38 3.14 -0.14
C VAL A 59 -0.73 4.25 0.68
N LYS A 60 -0.37 5.37 0.05
CA LYS A 60 0.20 6.54 0.75
C LYS A 60 -0.77 7.12 1.77
N ALA A 61 -2.03 7.34 1.40
CA ALA A 61 -3.06 7.84 2.32
C ALA A 61 -3.22 6.89 3.52
N SER A 62 -3.29 5.59 3.26
CA SER A 62 -3.34 4.58 4.31
C SER A 62 -2.11 4.60 5.21
N MET A 63 -0.89 4.73 4.67
CA MET A 63 0.34 4.87 5.47
C MET A 63 0.31 6.11 6.37
N THR A 64 -0.17 7.25 5.87
CA THR A 64 -0.29 8.48 6.68
C THR A 64 -1.28 8.35 7.84
N SER A 65 -2.24 7.42 7.74
CA SER A 65 -3.22 7.15 8.80
C SER A 65 -2.71 6.24 9.92
N TRP A 66 -1.53 5.63 9.76
CA TRP A 66 -1.00 4.69 10.74
C TRP A 66 -0.56 5.41 12.01
N ARG A 67 -1.01 4.90 13.16
CA ARG A 67 -0.68 5.42 14.49
C ARG A 67 0.33 4.52 15.19
N HIS A 68 1.07 5.09 16.15
CA HIS A 68 2.02 4.37 17.00
C HIS A 68 3.12 3.64 16.24
N VAL A 69 3.58 4.28 15.16
CA VAL A 69 4.64 3.74 14.33
C VAL A 69 5.99 4.13 14.93
N SER A 70 6.76 3.15 15.42
CA SER A 70 8.02 3.43 16.11
C SER A 70 9.08 4.03 15.18
N ARG A 71 9.88 4.95 15.72
CA ARG A 71 10.99 5.60 15.00
C ARG A 71 12.23 4.70 14.97
N SER A 72 12.21 3.64 14.16
CA SER A 72 13.38 2.82 13.84
C SER A 72 14.04 3.26 12.54
N ALA A 73 15.34 2.97 12.35
CA ALA A 73 16.05 3.30 11.11
C ALA A 73 15.34 2.70 9.87
N THR A 74 14.89 1.45 9.96
CA THR A 74 14.14 0.77 8.90
C THR A 74 12.84 1.49 8.56
N ASN A 75 12.10 1.94 9.58
CA ASN A 75 10.82 2.63 9.39
C ASN A 75 11.02 4.03 8.78
N ILE A 76 12.09 4.72 9.17
CA ILE A 76 12.49 6.02 8.59
C ILE A 76 12.81 5.85 7.10
N CYS A 77 13.69 4.90 6.75
CA CYS A 77 14.06 4.67 5.35
C CYS A 77 12.83 4.36 4.50
N LEU A 78 11.97 3.46 4.99
CA LEU A 78 10.76 3.04 4.26
C LEU A 78 9.80 4.22 4.01
N ILE A 79 9.55 5.07 5.01
CA ILE A 79 8.66 6.23 4.84
C ILE A 79 9.24 7.24 3.85
N LEU A 80 10.55 7.49 3.90
CA LEU A 80 11.23 8.40 2.98
C LEU A 80 11.23 7.86 1.54
N GLU A 81 11.45 6.56 1.34
CA GLU A 81 11.36 5.91 0.02
C GLU A 81 9.98 6.07 -0.62
N TRP A 82 8.92 6.09 0.20
CA TRP A 82 7.55 6.34 -0.23
C TRP A 82 7.20 7.83 -0.40
N GLY A 83 8.17 8.73 -0.15
CA GLY A 83 8.02 10.17 -0.28
C GLY A 83 7.13 10.79 0.80
N LEU A 84 7.10 10.19 1.99
CA LEU A 84 6.28 10.63 3.12
C LEU A 84 7.16 11.32 4.19
N SER A 85 6.55 12.15 5.05
CA SER A 85 7.28 12.83 6.13
C SER A 85 7.59 11.89 7.29
N VAL A 86 8.79 12.03 7.87
CA VAL A 86 9.22 11.34 9.10
C VAL A 86 8.42 11.77 10.34
N ASP A 87 7.65 12.85 10.25
CA ASP A 87 6.77 13.33 11.33
C ASP A 87 5.60 12.36 11.59
N LEU A 88 5.33 11.44 10.66
CA LEU A 88 4.36 10.36 10.83
C LEU A 88 4.81 9.30 11.85
N LEU A 89 6.09 9.30 12.24
CA LEU A 89 6.65 8.34 13.20
C LEU A 89 6.58 8.90 14.62
N CYS A 90 6.12 8.06 15.55
CA CYS A 90 6.15 8.37 16.98
C CYS A 90 7.56 8.17 17.55
N THR A 91 8.07 9.14 18.30
CA THR A 91 9.13 8.91 19.28
C THR A 91 8.56 8.03 20.39
N VAL A 92 9.05 6.80 20.47
CA VAL A 92 8.76 5.86 21.57
C VAL A 92 9.33 6.42 22.86
#